data_AF-A0A4R0KLU8-F1
#
_entry.id   AF-A0A4R0KLU8-F1
#
_cell.length_a   1.000
_cell.length_b   1.000
_cell.length_c   1.000
_cell.angle_alpha   90.00
_cell.angle_beta   90.00
_cell.angle_gamma   90.00
#
_symmetry.space_group_name_H-M   'P 1'
#
loop_
_entity.id
_entity.type
_entity.pdbx_description
1 polymer ?
#
loop_
_entity_poly.entity_id
_entity_poly.type
_entity_poly.pdbx_seq_one_letter_code
_entity_poly.pdbx_strand_id
1 'polypeptide(L)'
;MAAVEAYVGTTRPDRYVEQLSSHFAHQPGGMKLVSSEPGELVIDLGEATWRIRAEQDGLVLRVEADPARLDEVSAHVGERIEQIGRRDSLQVVWKSV
;
A
#
# COMPACT_ATOMS: atom_id res chain seq x y z
N MET A 1 -16.30 -9.36 0.91
CA MET A 1 -15.15 -8.44 1.02
C MET A 1 -15.45 -7.21 0.18
N ALA A 2 -15.15 -6.03 0.70
CA ALA A 2 -15.22 -4.76 -0.03
C ALA A 2 -13.80 -4.27 -0.31
N ALA A 3 -13.66 -3.33 -1.25
CA ALA A 3 -12.39 -2.80 -1.68
C ALA A 3 -12.42 -1.27 -1.75
N VAL A 4 -11.28 -0.64 -1.49
CA VAL A 4 -11.06 0.79 -1.71
C VAL A 4 -9.69 0.98 -2.35
N GLU A 5 -9.56 1.99 -3.21
CA GLU A 5 -8.29 2.33 -3.86
C GLU A 5 -7.80 3.69 -3.42
N ALA A 6 -6.48 3.88 -3.42
CA ALA A 6 -5.87 5.18 -3.26
C ALA A 6 -4.80 5.41 -4.30
N TYR A 7 -4.57 6.69 -4.57
CA TYR A 7 -3.46 7.15 -5.38
C TYR A 7 -2.44 7.91 -4.55
N VAL A 8 -1.17 7.66 -4.83
CA VAL A 8 -0.03 8.34 -4.20
C VAL A 8 0.83 8.93 -5.31
N GLY A 9 0.79 10.25 -5.48
CA GLY A 9 1.57 10.93 -6.50
C GLY A 9 3.07 10.85 -6.20
N THR A 10 3.86 10.35 -7.15
CA THR A 10 5.32 10.32 -7.05
C THR A 10 5.96 10.18 -8.42
N THR A 11 7.12 10.81 -8.62
CA THR A 11 7.90 10.67 -9.86
C THR A 11 8.82 9.44 -9.87
N ARG A 12 8.78 8.63 -8.80
CA ARG A 12 9.67 7.46 -8.61
C ARG A 12 8.92 6.22 -8.11
N PRO A 13 7.85 5.79 -8.78
CA PRO A 13 6.96 4.70 -8.34
C PRO A 13 7.71 3.36 -8.20
N ASP A 14 8.53 3.00 -9.19
CA ASP A 14 9.31 1.74 -9.16
C ASP A 14 10.27 1.66 -7.99
N ARG A 15 10.99 2.77 -7.71
CA ARG A 15 11.88 2.87 -6.56
C ARG A 15 11.13 2.66 -5.25
N TYR A 16 9.92 3.17 -5.14
CA TYR A 16 9.10 2.97 -3.94
C TYR A 16 8.66 1.52 -3.80
N VAL A 17 8.24 0.86 -4.88
CA VAL A 17 7.93 -0.57 -4.86
C VAL A 17 9.13 -1.41 -4.38
N GLU A 18 10.33 -1.16 -4.89
CA GLU A 18 11.54 -1.86 -4.44
C GLU A 18 11.84 -1.62 -2.95
N GLN A 19 11.73 -0.38 -2.49
CA GLN A 19 11.94 -0.02 -1.09
C GLN A 19 10.91 -0.67 -0.17
N LEU A 20 9.64 -0.67 -0.57
CA LEU A 20 8.55 -1.28 0.18
C LEU A 20 8.70 -2.80 0.22
N SER A 21 9.11 -3.43 -0.87
CA SER A 21 9.42 -4.87 -0.90
C SER A 21 10.47 -5.22 0.15
N SER A 22 11.59 -4.50 0.18
CA SER A 22 12.64 -4.67 1.19
C SER A 22 12.13 -4.40 2.61
N HIS A 23 11.31 -3.37 2.80
CA HIS A 23 10.72 -3.06 4.11
C HIS A 23 9.81 -4.20 4.61
N PHE A 24 8.89 -4.69 3.78
CA PHE A 24 7.91 -5.72 4.16
C PHE A 24 8.48 -7.14 4.19
N ALA A 25 9.62 -7.39 3.56
CA ALA A 25 10.35 -8.65 3.73
C ALA A 25 10.72 -8.93 5.20
N HIS A 26 10.86 -7.88 6.02
CA HIS A 26 11.13 -7.98 7.46
C HIS A 26 9.86 -8.13 8.32
N GLN A 27 8.69 -8.25 7.71
CA GLN A 27 7.38 -8.44 8.34
C GLN A 27 7.05 -7.44 9.47
N PRO A 28 7.17 -6.11 9.22
CA PRO A 28 6.93 -5.10 10.24
C PRO A 28 5.48 -5.17 10.76
N GLY A 29 5.32 -5.18 12.08
CA GLY A 29 3.99 -5.24 12.70
C GLY A 29 3.18 -6.50 12.36
N GLY A 30 3.84 -7.58 11.91
CA GLY A 30 3.18 -8.83 11.52
C GLY A 30 2.60 -8.84 10.11
N MET A 31 2.78 -7.77 9.33
CA MET A 31 2.40 -7.71 7.91
C MET A 31 3.28 -8.66 7.10
N LYS A 32 2.71 -9.47 6.21
CA LYS A 32 3.47 -10.47 5.46
C LYS A 32 3.48 -10.12 3.98
N LEU A 33 4.66 -9.93 3.40
CA LEU A 33 4.80 -9.87 1.95
C LEU A 33 4.50 -11.25 1.36
N VAL A 34 3.41 -11.37 0.61
CA VAL A 34 2.95 -12.64 0.02
C VAL A 34 3.29 -12.76 -1.47
N SER A 35 3.40 -11.64 -2.18
CA SER A 35 3.93 -11.59 -3.54
C SER A 35 4.73 -10.32 -3.76
N SER A 36 5.80 -10.44 -4.55
CA SER A 36 6.64 -9.32 -4.98
C SER A 36 7.04 -9.54 -6.43
N GLU A 37 6.32 -8.88 -7.33
CA GLU A 37 6.59 -8.86 -8.77
C GLU A 37 7.19 -7.51 -9.16
N PRO A 38 7.84 -7.39 -10.34
CA PRO A 38 8.30 -6.10 -10.82
C PRO A 38 7.16 -5.09 -10.89
N GLY A 39 7.25 -4.01 -10.09
CA GLY A 39 6.23 -2.96 -10.04
C GLY A 39 4.97 -3.31 -9.23
N GLU A 40 4.88 -4.48 -8.59
CA GLU A 40 3.69 -4.86 -7.81
C GLU A 40 4.04 -5.64 -6.54
N LEU A 41 3.40 -5.28 -5.42
CA LEU A 41 3.48 -6.01 -4.15
C LEU A 41 2.09 -6.41 -3.68
N VAL A 42 2.02 -7.56 -3.03
CA VAL A 42 0.84 -8.01 -2.28
C VAL A 42 1.27 -8.30 -0.85
N ILE A 43 0.61 -7.66 0.10
CA ILE A 43 0.85 -7.79 1.54
C ILE A 43 -0.41 -8.33 2.20
N ASP A 44 -0.24 -9.39 2.99
CA ASP A 44 -1.25 -9.93 3.90
C ASP A 44 -1.17 -9.20 5.25
N LEU A 45 -2.30 -8.63 5.65
CA LEU A 45 -2.50 -7.93 6.91
C LEU A 45 -3.29 -8.79 7.93
N GLY A 46 -3.45 -10.08 7.66
CA GLY A 46 -4.20 -11.06 8.47
C GLY A 46 -5.65 -11.21 8.00
N GLU A 47 -6.46 -10.18 8.22
CA GLU A 47 -7.89 -10.15 7.82
C GLU A 47 -8.14 -9.24 6.61
N ALA A 48 -7.08 -8.71 6.02
CA ALA A 48 -7.13 -7.82 4.87
C ALA A 48 -5.94 -8.07 3.94
N THR A 49 -6.14 -7.78 2.66
CA THR A 49 -5.10 -7.82 1.64
C THR A 49 -4.83 -6.42 1.14
N TRP A 50 -3.55 -6.06 1.04
CA TRP A 50 -3.10 -4.79 0.50
C TRP A 50 -2.22 -5.02 -0.72
N ARG A 51 -2.65 -4.48 -1.87
CA ARG A 51 -1.86 -4.43 -3.10
C ARG A 51 -1.27 -3.04 -3.32
N ILE A 52 -0.04 -2.99 -3.81
CA ILE A 52 0.67 -1.77 -4.18
C ILE A 52 1.16 -1.96 -5.61
N ARG A 53 0.79 -1.07 -6.53
CA ARG A 53 1.23 -1.11 -7.92
C ARG A 53 1.89 0.20 -8.32
N ALA A 54 3.04 0.12 -8.97
CA ALA A 54 3.67 1.23 -9.66
C ALA A 54 2.91 1.54 -10.95
N GLU A 55 2.53 2.80 -11.11
CA GLU A 55 1.98 3.39 -12.33
C GLU A 55 2.89 4.51 -12.81
N GLN A 56 2.68 5.01 -14.03
CA GLN A 56 3.57 6.01 -14.66
C GLN A 56 3.85 7.24 -13.77
N ASP A 57 2.86 7.75 -13.04
CA ASP A 57 2.96 9.00 -12.26
C ASP A 57 2.78 8.80 -10.73
N GLY A 58 2.77 7.55 -10.25
CA GLY A 58 2.47 7.29 -8.85
C GLY A 58 2.29 5.83 -8.47
N LEU A 59 1.82 5.62 -7.23
CA LEU A 59 1.42 4.31 -6.75
C LEU A 59 -0.10 4.22 -6.69
N VAL A 60 -0.63 3.07 -7.08
CA VAL A 60 -2.01 2.67 -6.77
C VAL A 60 -1.97 1.72 -5.59
N LEU A 61 -2.69 2.07 -4.54
CA LEU A 61 -2.92 1.21 -3.40
C LEU A 61 -4.32 0.63 -3.53
N ARG A 62 -4.48 -0.67 -3.26
CA ARG A 62 -5.78 -1.31 -3.19
C ARG A 62 -5.87 -2.13 -1.91
N VAL A 63 -6.87 -1.86 -1.09
CA VAL A 63 -7.11 -2.58 0.17
C VAL A 63 -8.41 -3.36 0.02
N GLU A 64 -8.37 -4.65 0.33
CA GLU A 64 -9.52 -5.56 0.34
C GLU A 64 -9.68 -6.12 1.74
N ALA A 65 -10.86 -5.95 2.34
CA ALA A 65 -11.15 -6.36 3.71
C ALA A 65 -12.64 -6.66 3.92
N ASP A 66 -13.02 -7.06 5.14
CA ASP A 66 -14.41 -6.99 5.58
C ASP A 66 -14.91 -5.53 5.54
N PRO A 67 -16.10 -5.24 5.00
CA PRO A 67 -16.66 -3.89 4.98
C PRO A 67 -16.64 -3.17 6.34
N ALA A 68 -16.84 -3.89 7.45
CA ALA A 68 -16.83 -3.32 8.78
C ALA A 68 -15.45 -2.82 9.24
N ARG A 69 -14.37 -3.25 8.57
CA ARG A 69 -12.98 -2.90 8.90
C ARG A 69 -12.27 -2.12 7.79
N LEU A 70 -12.89 -1.97 6.62
CA LEU A 70 -12.23 -1.39 5.45
C LEU A 70 -11.70 0.02 5.70
N ASP A 71 -12.47 0.86 6.39
CA ASP A 71 -12.08 2.23 6.71
C ASP A 71 -10.90 2.28 7.70
N GLU A 72 -10.90 1.44 8.73
CA GLU A 72 -9.82 1.33 9.72
C GLU A 72 -8.52 0.86 9.04
N VAL A 73 -8.60 -0.22 8.25
CA VAL A 73 -7.43 -0.81 7.59
C VAL A 73 -6.86 0.13 6.53
N SER A 74 -7.71 0.76 5.72
CA SER A 74 -7.26 1.73 4.70
C SER A 74 -6.59 2.95 5.34
N ALA A 75 -7.15 3.50 6.43
CA ALA A 75 -6.49 4.58 7.17
C ALA A 75 -5.09 4.17 7.66
N HIS A 76 -4.96 2.98 8.26
CA HIS A 76 -3.66 2.47 8.73
C HIS A 76 -2.64 2.29 7.60
N VAL A 77 -3.07 1.74 6.47
CA VAL A 77 -2.26 1.60 5.26
C VAL A 77 -1.79 2.96 4.75
N GLY A 78 -2.70 3.95 4.74
CA GLY A 78 -2.40 5.31 4.33
C GLY A 78 -1.32 5.95 5.19
N GLU A 79 -1.50 5.93 6.50
CA GLU A 79 -0.51 6.45 7.47
C GLU A 79 0.85 5.79 7.30
N ARG A 80 0.89 4.48 7.06
CA ARG A 80 2.14 3.74 6.85
C ARG A 80 2.89 4.24 5.61
N ILE A 81 2.18 4.45 4.49
CA ILE A 81 2.81 4.95 3.26
C ILE A 81 3.33 6.38 3.45
N GLU A 82 2.55 7.25 4.07
CA GLU A 82 2.98 8.63 4.33
C GLU A 82 4.18 8.68 5.30
N GLN A 83 4.22 7.77 6.28
CA GLN A 83 5.37 7.64 7.19
C GLN A 83 6.64 7.21 6.45
N ILE A 84 6.55 6.20 5.57
CA ILE A 84 7.68 5.71 4.77
C ILE A 84 8.14 6.78 3.78
N GLY A 85 7.19 7.43 3.11
CA GLY A 85 7.40 8.48 2.12
C GLY A 85 7.62 9.87 2.69
N ARG A 86 7.76 10.03 4.02
CA ARG A 86 7.79 11.34 4.69
C ARG A 86 8.83 12.29 4.11
N ARG A 87 10.00 11.76 3.72
CA ARG A 87 11.08 12.56 3.13
C ARG A 87 10.70 13.19 1.79
N ASP A 88 9.88 12.49 1.01
CA ASP A 88 9.40 12.96 -0.29
C ASP A 88 7.99 13.55 -0.20
N SER A 89 7.45 13.73 1.01
CA SER A 89 6.11 14.26 1.29
C SER A 89 5.01 13.51 0.52
N LEU A 90 5.09 12.18 0.47
CA LEU A 90 4.03 11.37 -0.12
C LEU A 90 2.70 11.60 0.61
N GLN A 91 1.61 11.63 -0.16
CA GLN A 91 0.25 11.83 0.33
C GLN A 91 -0.67 10.78 -0.29
N VAL A 92 -1.52 10.18 0.53
CA VAL A 92 -2.43 9.12 0.11
C VAL A 92 -3.81 9.71 -0.10
N VAL A 93 -4.35 9.57 -1.32
CA VAL A 93 -5.69 10.06 -1.66
C VAL A 93 -6.60 8.88 -1.96
N TRP A 94 -7.45 8.54 -0.99
CA TRP A 94 -8.45 7.47 -1.12
C TRP A 94 -9.60 7.86 -2.04
N LYS A 95 -10.09 6.88 -2.80
CA LYS A 95 -11.26 6.95 -3.65
C LYS A 95 -12.08 5.67 -3.45
N SER A 96 -13.37 5.85 -3.22
CA SER A 96 -14.33 4.75 -3.32
C SER A 96 -14.36 4.26 -4.77
N VAL A 97 -14.23 2.96 -4.96
CA VAL A 97 -14.33 2.29 -6.28
C VAL A 97 -15.66 1.60 -6.45
#